data_AF-A0AAD5PTK1-F1
#
_entry.id   AF-A0AAD5PTK1-F1
#
_cell.length_a   1.000
_cell.length_b   1.000
_cell.length_c   1.000
_cell.angle_alpha   90.00
_cell.angle_beta   90.00
_cell.angle_gamma   90.00
#
_symmetry.space_group_name_H-M   'P 1'
#
loop_
_entity.id
_entity.type
_entity.pdbx_description
1 polymer ?
#
loop_
_entity_poly.entity_id
_entity_poly.type
_entity_poly.pdbx_seq_one_letter_code
_entity_poly.pdbx_strand_id
1 'polypeptide(L)' 'MNSVNEACSQLKQNYDACFNTWFTEKFLRGDHSTDTCGPFFKVYRECVRKAIQEQNIDLKEIEKEIMGTEEELKPPGSK' A
#
# COMPACT_ATOMS: atom_id res chain seq x y z
N MET A 1 9.58 1.80 10.54
CA MET A 1 8.14 2.08 10.74
C MET A 1 7.46 0.79 11.16
N ASN A 2 6.57 0.86 12.16
CA ASN A 2 5.73 -0.29 12.55
C ASN A 2 4.50 -0.37 11.64
N SER A 3 3.97 -1.58 11.44
CA SER A 3 2.69 -1.78 10.76
C SER A 3 1.52 -1.60 11.74
N VAL A 4 0.28 -1.72 11.24
CA VAL A 4 -0.97 -1.65 12.02
C VAL A 4 -1.00 -2.69 13.15
N ASN A 5 -0.28 -3.81 12.97
CA ASN A 5 -0.04 -4.84 13.97
C ASN A 5 1.45 -5.21 13.97
N GLU A 6 2.04 -5.44 15.14
CA GLU A 6 3.45 -5.83 15.28
C GLU A 6 3.79 -7.11 14.52
N ALA A 7 2.86 -8.07 14.43
CA ALA A 7 3.06 -9.30 13.66
C ALA A 7 3.31 -9.04 12.16
N CYS A 8 2.80 -7.93 11.62
CA CYS A 8 2.98 -7.56 10.22
C CYS A 8 4.19 -6.63 10.00
N SER A 9 4.85 -6.15 11.06
CA SER A 9 5.95 -5.18 10.96
C SER A 9 7.18 -5.74 10.23
N GLN A 10 7.52 -7.01 10.45
CA GLN A 10 8.65 -7.64 9.75
C GLN A 10 8.35 -7.85 8.26
N LEU A 11 7.11 -8.27 7.94
CA LEU A 11 6.64 -8.44 6.56
C LEU A 11 6.62 -7.10 5.82
N LYS A 12 6.20 -6.03 6.50
CA LYS A 12 6.24 -4.66 5.97
C LYS A 12 7.64 -4.24 5.59
N GLN A 13 8.63 -4.44 6.47
CA GLN A 13 10.00 -4.02 6.19
C GLN A 13 10.58 -4.73 4.96
N ASN A 14 10.32 -6.02 4.81
CA ASN A 14 10.78 -6.80 3.65
C ASN A 14 10.14 -6.32 2.35
N TYR A 15 8.83 -6.06 2.38
CA TYR A 15 8.11 -5.50 1.23
C TYR A 15 8.57 -4.08 0.89
N ASP A 16 8.66 -3.18 1.87
CA ASP A 16 9.06 -1.79 1.69
C ASP A 16 10.49 -1.71 1.10
N ALA A 17 11.41 -2.54 1.57
CA ALA A 17 12.77 -2.60 1.04
C ALA A 17 12.78 -3.00 -0.45
N CYS A 18 12.05 -4.07 -0.81
CA CYS A 18 11.91 -4.50 -2.20
C CYS A 18 11.26 -3.41 -3.07
N PHE A 19 10.16 -2.85 -2.59
CA PHE A 19 9.39 -1.83 -3.30
C PHE A 19 10.21 -0.58 -3.56
N ASN A 20 10.97 -0.09 -2.57
CA ASN A 20 11.78 1.12 -2.73
C ASN A 20 12.87 0.94 -3.80
N THR A 21 13.53 -0.22 -3.83
CA THR A 21 14.51 -0.54 -4.88
C THR A 21 13.82 -0.62 -6.25
N TRP A 22 12.72 -1.37 -6.35
CA TRP A 22 11.97 -1.46 -7.61
C TRP A 22 11.46 -0.09 -8.07
N PHE A 23 10.94 0.73 -7.17
CA PHE A 23 10.38 2.04 -7.48
C PHE A 23 11.45 2.98 -8.04
N THR A 24 12.61 3.05 -7.38
CA THR A 24 13.71 3.95 -7.78
C THR A 24 14.47 3.46 -9.00
N GLU A 25 14.67 2.16 -9.14
CA GLU A 25 15.53 1.62 -10.20
C GLU A 25 14.77 1.20 -11.46
N LYS A 26 13.48 0.89 -11.34
CA LYS A 26 12.64 0.38 -12.43
C LYS A 26 11.55 1.38 -12.80
N PHE A 27 10.61 1.58 -11.89
CA PHE A 27 9.40 2.38 -12.16
C PHE A 27 9.74 3.82 -12.58
N LEU A 28 10.54 4.53 -11.78
CA LEU A 28 10.95 5.92 -12.10
C LEU A 28 11.83 6.03 -13.35
N ARG A 29 12.44 4.92 -13.80
CA ARG A 29 13.24 4.88 -15.03
C ARG A 29 12.43 4.47 -16.27
N GLY A 30 11.11 4.28 -16.12
CA GLY A 30 10.21 3.87 -17.20
C GLY A 30 10.22 2.36 -17.49
N ASP A 31 10.88 1.56 -16.65
CA ASP A 31 10.79 0.10 -16.70
C ASP A 31 9.63 -0.36 -15.83
N HIS A 32 8.52 -0.72 -16.47
CA HIS A 32 7.29 -1.19 -15.82
C HIS A 32 7.27 -2.72 -15.69
N SER A 33 8.44 -3.38 -15.70
CA SER A 33 8.52 -4.83 -15.54
C SER A 33 7.77 -5.30 -14.29
N THR A 34 6.97 -6.34 -14.51
CA THR A 34 5.99 -6.83 -13.56
C THR A 34 6.64 -7.53 -12.38
N ASP A 35 6.43 -6.91 -11.22
CA ASP A 35 6.21 -7.48 -9.90
C ASP A 35 7.28 -8.41 -9.31
N THR A 36 8.51 -7.90 -9.19
CA THR A 36 9.57 -8.50 -8.34
C THR A 36 9.15 -8.65 -6.88
N CYS A 37 8.26 -7.77 -6.40
CA CYS A 37 7.87 -7.69 -4.98
C CYS A 37 6.51 -8.34 -4.68
N GLY A 38 5.80 -8.84 -5.69
CA GLY A 38 4.44 -9.39 -5.58
C GLY A 38 4.29 -10.49 -4.54
N PRO A 39 5.23 -11.45 -4.41
CA PRO A 39 5.16 -12.47 -3.36
C PRO A 39 5.21 -11.87 -1.95
N PHE A 40 6.09 -10.88 -1.72
CA PHE A 40 6.19 -10.19 -0.44
C PHE A 40 4.93 -9.37 -0.15
N PHE A 41 4.40 -8.69 -1.17
CA PHE A 41 3.19 -7.89 -1.06
C PHE A 41 1.99 -8.75 -0.69
N LYS A 42 1.83 -9.93 -1.31
CA LYS A 42 0.70 -10.83 -1.04
C LYS A 42 0.65 -11.23 0.44
N VAL A 43 1.77 -11.68 1.00
CA VAL A 43 1.84 -12.11 2.41
C VAL A 43 1.63 -10.94 3.36
N TYR A 44 2.23 -9.78 3.07
CA TYR A 44 2.03 -8.57 3.87
C TYR A 44 0.57 -8.12 3.85
N ARG A 45 -0.05 -8.06 2.67
CA ARG A 45 -1.45 -7.64 2.49
C ARG A 45 -2.42 -8.54 3.25
N GLU A 46 -2.21 -9.86 3.21
CA GLU A 46 -3.04 -10.81 3.97
C GLU A 46 -2.93 -10.61 5.48
N CYS A 47 -1.72 -10.33 5.99
CA CYS A 47 -1.50 -10.02 7.40
C CYS A 47 -2.24 -8.74 7.82
N VAL A 48 -2.07 -7.67 7.03
CA VAL A 48 -2.69 -6.37 7.33
C VAL A 48 -4.21 -6.44 7.23
N ARG A 49 -4.77 -7.15 6.24
CA ARG A 49 -6.22 -7.30 6.10
C ARG A 49 -6.86 -7.93 7.32
N LYS A 50 -6.21 -8.95 7.91
CA LYS A 50 -6.65 -9.56 9.16
C LYS A 50 -6.57 -8.59 10.33
N ALA A 51 -5.45 -7.88 10.48
CA ALA A 51 -5.27 -6.89 11.53
C ALA A 51 -6.30 -5.74 11.47
N ILE A 52 -6.66 -5.28 10.27
CA ILE A 52 -7.66 -4.22 10.06
C ILE A 52 -9.05 -4.70 10.51
N GLN A 53 -9.42 -5.94 10.20
CA GLN A 53 -10.69 -6.54 10.65
C GLN A 53 -10.74 -6.66 12.18
N GLU A 54 -9.64 -7.07 12.81
CA GLU A 54 -9.53 -7.17 14.27
C GLU A 54 -9.65 -5.80 14.97
N GLN A 55 -9.16 -4.73 14.33
CA GLN A 55 -9.26 -3.36 14.83
C GLN A 55 -10.60 -2.67 14.49
N ASN A 56 -11.56 -3.40 13.90
CA ASN A 56 -12.90 -2.89 13.57
C ASN A 56 -12.88 -1.69 12.60
N ILE A 57 -11.90 -1.67 11.70
CA ILE A 57 -11.77 -0.68 10.64
C ILE A 57 -12.51 -1.22 9.40
N ASP A 58 -13.36 -0.39 8.78
CA ASP A 58 -14.13 -0.81 7.61
C ASP A 58 -13.22 -0.97 6.38
N LEU A 59 -13.03 -2.22 5.94
CA LEU A 59 -12.27 -2.54 4.73
C LEU A 59 -12.89 -1.93 3.47
N LYS A 60 -14.21 -1.75 3.43
CA LYS A 60 -14.89 -1.22 2.24
C LYS A 60 -14.53 0.23 1.99
N GLU A 61 -14.32 1.01 3.04
CA GLU A 61 -13.83 2.39 2.93
C GLU A 61 -12.40 2.43 2.39
N ILE A 62 -11.55 1.47 2.77
CA ILE A 62 -10.15 1.39 2.30
C ILE A 62 -10.06 0.99 0.83
N GLU A 63 -10.95 0.11 0.37
CA GLU A 63 -10.97 -0.39 -1.02
C GLU A 63 -11.73 0.52 -1.99
N LYS A 64 -12.31 1.64 -1.53
CA LYS A 64 -12.98 2.60 -2.42
C LYS A 64 -11.99 3.23 -3.39
N GLU A 65 -12.31 3.14 -4.68
CA GLU A 65 -11.61 3.87 -5.74
C GLU A 65 -12.10 5.33 -5.76
N ILE A 66 -11.40 6.19 -5.03
CA ILE A 66 -11.76 7.63 -4.93
C ILE A 66 -11.04 8.48 -6.00
N MET A 67 -9.93 7.99 -6.56
CA MET A 67 -9.16 8.76 -7.55
C MET A 67 -9.94 8.90 -8.87
N GLY A 68 -10.18 10.14 -9.30
CA GLY A 68 -10.94 10.47 -10.51
C GLY A 68 -12.46 10.49 -10.34
N THR A 69 -12.99 10.32 -9.12
CA THR A 69 -14.43 10.37 -8.83
C THR A 69 -14.85 11.73 -8.26
N GLU A 70 -16.17 11.95 -8.15
CA GLU A 70 -16.72 13.15 -7.53
C GLU A 70 -16.40 13.26 -6.03
N GLU A 71 -16.01 12.14 -5.40
CA GLU A 71 -15.62 12.05 -3.99
C GLU A 71 -14.15 12.46 -3.76
N GLU A 72 -13.37 12.72 -4.82
CA GLU A 72 -11.99 13.17 -4.72
C GLU A 72 -11.90 14.56 -4.05
N LEU A 73 -11.03 14.67 -3.04
CA LEU A 73 -10.72 15.92 -2.37
C LEU A 73 -10.05 16.89 -3.35
N LYS A 74 -10.84 17.84 -3.87
CA LYS A 74 -10.33 18.91 -4.73
C LYS A 74 -9.32 19.77 -3.96
N PRO A 75 -8.20 20.16 -4.59
CA PRO A 75 -7.24 21.05 -3.95
C PRO A 75 -7.95 22.33 -3.49
N PRO A 76 -7.64 22.86 -2.29
CA PRO A 76 -8.23 24.10 -1.81
C PRO A 76 -7.93 25.18 -2.85
N GLY A 77 -9.00 25.77 -3.40
CA GLY A 77 -8.88 26.74 -4.47
C GLY A 77 -7.92 27.85 -4.08
N SER A 78 -6.87 28.04 -4.89
CA SER A 78 -5.94 29.14 -4.77
C SER A 78 -6.71 30.45 -4.82
N LYS A 79 -6.86 31.11 -3.66
CA LYS A 79 -7.25 32.53 -3.59
C LYS A 79 -6.03 33.39 -3.83
#